data_AF-A0A484XQY9-F1
#
_entry.id   AF-A0A484XQY9-F1
#
_cell.length_a   1.000
_cell.length_b   1.000
_cell.length_c   1.000
_cell.angle_alpha   90.00
_cell.angle_beta   90.00
_cell.angle_gamma   90.00
#
_symmetry.space_group_name_H-M   'P 1'
#
loop_
_entity.id
_entity.type
_entity.pdbx_description
1 polymer ?
#
loop_
_entity_poly.entity_id
_entity_poly.type
_entity_poly.pdbx_seq_one_letter_code
_entity_poly.pdbx_strand_id
1 'polypeptide(L)'
;MLTGRDYQQFSLYYMHKIVDGLLRENEGRRVPVTLFTKGGGQWLEALAATGCDALGLDWTTDIGEARRRVGDKVALQGNMDPSMLYAQPARIEEEVSTILSAFGPG
;
A
#
# COMPACT_ATOMS: atom_id res chain seq x y z
N MET A 1 -15.97 -4.83 8.66
CA MET A 1 -15.04 -3.70 8.90
C MET A 1 -14.68 -3.70 10.38
N LEU A 2 -13.40 -3.49 10.70
CA LEU A 2 -12.92 -3.44 12.09
C LEU A 2 -12.81 -1.98 12.54
N THR A 3 -13.02 -1.73 13.83
CA THR A 3 -12.65 -0.45 14.44
C THR A 3 -11.13 -0.29 14.42
N GLY A 4 -10.61 0.91 14.68
CA GLY A 4 -9.16 1.12 14.77
C GLY A 4 -8.48 0.21 15.80
N ARG A 5 -9.10 0.03 16.97
CA ARG A 5 -8.62 -0.89 18.00
C ARG A 5 -8.64 -2.34 17.54
N ASP A 6 -9.76 -2.77 16.96
CA ASP A 6 -9.92 -4.17 16.57
C ASP A 6 -9.04 -4.52 15.36
N TYR A 7 -8.78 -3.57 14.47
CA TYR A 7 -7.83 -3.75 13.38
C TYR A 7 -6.43 -4.07 13.90
N GLN A 8 -5.95 -3.35 14.91
CA GLN A 8 -4.64 -3.58 15.51
C GLN A 8 -4.55 -4.99 16.12
N GLN A 9 -5.55 -5.36 16.91
CA GLN A 9 -5.55 -6.62 17.68
C GLN A 9 -5.85 -7.85 16.83
N PHE A 10 -6.82 -7.76 15.92
CA PHE A 10 -7.39 -8.91 15.21
C PHE A 10 -6.96 -8.99 13.75
N SER A 11 -6.19 -8.01 13.24
CA SER A 11 -5.64 -8.05 11.88
C SER A 11 -4.14 -7.74 11.85
N LEU A 12 -3.72 -6.52 12.20
CA LEU A 12 -2.34 -6.07 12.05
C LEU A 12 -1.36 -6.93 12.85
N TYR A 13 -1.72 -7.29 14.08
CA TYR A 13 -0.93 -8.18 14.93
C TYR A 13 -0.54 -9.50 14.23
N TYR A 14 -1.50 -10.11 13.52
CA TYR A 14 -1.26 -11.38 12.84
C TYR A 14 -0.47 -11.18 11.54
N MET A 15 -0.70 -10.07 10.81
CA MET A 15 0.14 -9.74 9.65
C MET A 15 1.60 -9.56 10.06
N HIS A 16 1.87 -8.88 11.17
CA HIS A 16 3.23 -8.73 11.69
C HIS A 16 3.88 -10.09 12.02
N LYS A 17 3.16 -10.97 12.72
CA LYS A 17 3.63 -12.35 12.98
C LYS A 17 3.95 -13.15 11.72
N ILE A 18 3.13 -13.00 10.68
CA ILE A 18 3.36 -13.67 9.40
C ILE A 18 4.63 -13.10 8.77
N VAL A 19 4.76 -11.77 8.68
CA VAL A 19 5.94 -11.11 8.10
C VAL A 19 7.24 -11.56 8.78
N ASP A 20 7.25 -11.67 10.12
CA ASP A 20 8.41 -12.13 10.90
C ASP A 20 8.76 -13.61 10.65
N GLY A 21 7.77 -14.43 10.29
CA GLY A 21 7.95 -15.86 10.07
C GLY A 21 8.21 -16.27 8.61
N LEU A 22 8.17 -15.35 7.66
CA LEU A 22 8.35 -15.66 6.23
C LEU A 22 9.82 -15.87 5.88
N LEU A 23 10.09 -16.83 5.00
CA LEU A 23 11.38 -16.92 4.31
C LEU A 23 11.51 -15.71 3.37
N ARG A 24 12.49 -14.85 3.63
CA ARG A 24 12.71 -13.60 2.86
C ARG A 24 13.75 -13.73 1.76
N GLU A 25 14.27 -14.93 1.55
CA GLU A 25 15.18 -15.26 0.47
C GLU A 25 14.81 -16.60 -0.15
N ASN A 26 14.87 -16.68 -1.47
CA ASN A 26 14.73 -17.91 -2.23
C ASN A 26 15.61 -17.83 -3.48
N GLU A 27 16.35 -18.90 -3.78
CA GLU A 27 17.26 -18.95 -4.95
C GLU A 27 18.23 -17.76 -5.04
N GLY A 28 18.76 -17.30 -3.89
CA GLY A 28 19.71 -16.18 -3.82
C GLY A 28 19.10 -14.81 -4.09
N ARG A 29 17.76 -14.68 -4.05
CA ARG A 29 17.05 -13.41 -4.24
C ARG A 29 16.16 -13.11 -3.05
N ARG A 30 16.05 -11.83 -2.70
CA ARG A 30 15.07 -11.36 -1.72
C ARG A 30 13.65 -11.61 -2.23
N VAL A 31 12.79 -12.14 -1.37
CA VAL A 31 11.35 -12.29 -1.63
C VAL A 31 10.61 -11.15 -0.94
N PRO A 32 10.09 -10.16 -1.69
CA PRO A 32 9.42 -9.03 -1.09
C PRO A 32 8.01 -9.38 -0.60
N VAL A 33 7.57 -8.70 0.46
CA VAL A 33 6.25 -8.87 1.08
C VAL A 33 5.48 -7.57 0.98
N THR A 34 4.33 -7.62 0.31
CA THR A 34 3.38 -6.51 0.21
C THR A 34 2.19 -6.76 1.12
N LEU A 35 1.85 -5.81 1.99
CA LEU A 35 0.61 -5.84 2.77
C LEU A 35 -0.44 -4.93 2.14
N PHE A 36 -1.68 -5.41 2.02
CA PHE A 36 -2.79 -4.61 1.50
C PHE A 36 -4.02 -4.74 2.38
N THR A 37 -4.48 -3.60 2.93
CA THR A 37 -5.77 -3.48 3.62
C THR A 37 -6.59 -2.42 2.89
N LYS A 38 -7.61 -2.84 2.12
CA LYS A 38 -8.57 -1.91 1.52
C LYS A 38 -9.33 -1.14 2.62
N GLY A 39 -9.43 0.19 2.48
CA GLY A 39 -9.93 1.11 3.50
C GLY A 39 -8.93 1.37 4.63
N GLY A 40 -7.69 0.88 4.51
CA GLY A 40 -6.66 0.92 5.54
C GLY A 40 -5.80 2.18 5.56
N GLY A 41 -6.12 3.20 4.76
CA GLY A 41 -5.32 4.42 4.60
C GLY A 41 -5.07 5.19 5.91
N GLN A 42 -5.89 5.00 6.94
CA GLN A 42 -5.67 5.60 8.27
C GLN A 42 -4.57 4.89 9.10
N TRP A 43 -4.10 3.71 8.69
CA TRP A 43 -3.15 2.88 9.45
C TRP A 43 -1.79 2.68 8.77
N LEU A 44 -1.44 3.53 7.79
CA LEU A 44 -0.23 3.38 6.96
C LEU A 44 1.07 3.25 7.77
N GLU A 45 1.25 4.07 8.81
CA GLU A 45 2.47 4.06 9.64
C GLU A 45 2.58 2.75 10.43
N ALA A 46 1.46 2.24 10.93
CA ALA A 46 1.41 0.99 11.66
C ALA A 46 1.66 -0.21 10.73
N LEU A 47 1.10 -0.17 9.51
CA LEU A 47 1.37 -1.14 8.47
C LEU A 47 2.85 -1.13 8.02
N ALA A 48 3.43 0.05 7.80
CA ALA A 48 4.84 0.19 7.43
C ALA A 48 5.79 -0.32 8.53
N ALA A 49 5.37 -0.26 9.80
CA ALA A 49 6.15 -0.76 10.93
C ALA A 49 6.16 -2.30 11.06
N THR A 50 5.42 -3.03 10.23
CA THR A 50 5.35 -4.50 10.29
C THR A 50 6.60 -5.22 9.78
N GLY A 51 7.50 -4.53 9.06
CA GLY A 51 8.63 -5.14 8.35
C GLY A 51 8.30 -5.64 6.94
N CYS A 52 7.12 -5.29 6.41
CA CYS A 52 6.81 -5.47 5.00
C CYS A 52 7.67 -4.54 4.12
N ASP A 53 7.79 -4.87 2.83
CA ASP A 53 8.56 -4.08 1.87
C ASP A 53 7.71 -3.05 1.13
N ALA A 54 6.41 -3.34 1.01
CA ALA A 54 5.49 -2.49 0.27
C ALA A 54 4.09 -2.47 0.90
N LEU A 55 3.39 -1.36 0.72
CA LEU A 55 1.98 -1.22 1.07
C LEU A 55 1.13 -1.07 -0.19
N GLY A 56 0.10 -1.91 -0.29
CA GLY A 56 -0.99 -1.72 -1.25
C GLY A 56 -1.92 -0.61 -0.79
N LEU A 57 -2.32 0.24 -1.73
CA LEU A 57 -3.25 1.34 -1.53
C LEU A 57 -4.47 1.19 -2.45
N ASP A 58 -5.63 1.62 -1.98
CA ASP A 58 -6.80 1.84 -2.82
C ASP A 58 -7.00 3.34 -3.12
N TRP A 59 -7.94 3.63 -4.02
CA TRP A 59 -8.21 4.96 -4.55
C TRP A 59 -8.74 5.97 -3.52
N THR A 60 -9.10 5.53 -2.31
CA THR A 60 -9.55 6.47 -1.26
C THR A 60 -8.38 7.14 -0.54
N THR A 61 -7.15 6.67 -0.77
CA THR A 61 -5.94 7.21 -0.15
C THR A 61 -5.16 8.02 -1.18
N ASP A 62 -4.90 9.30 -0.95
CA ASP A 62 -3.99 10.05 -1.81
C ASP A 62 -2.57 9.47 -1.72
N ILE A 63 -1.98 9.15 -2.88
CA ILE A 63 -0.70 8.44 -2.94
C ILE A 63 0.49 9.32 -2.51
N GLY A 64 0.40 10.64 -2.72
CA GLY A 64 1.40 11.61 -2.29
C GLY A 64 1.41 11.75 -0.76
N GLU A 65 0.23 11.85 -0.15
CA GLU A 65 0.08 11.83 1.31
C GLU A 65 0.51 10.50 1.91
N ALA A 66 0.19 9.38 1.27
CA ALA A 66 0.69 8.08 1.70
C ALA A 66 2.22 8.07 1.71
N ARG A 67 2.86 8.52 0.63
CA ARG A 67 4.32 8.62 0.51
C ARG A 67 4.91 9.49 1.61
N ARG A 68 4.33 10.67 1.85
CA ARG A 68 4.77 11.59 2.91
C ARG A 68 4.69 10.96 4.31
N ARG A 69 3.64 10.17 4.58
CA ARG A 69 3.39 9.54 5.89
C ARG A 69 4.32 8.36 6.18
N VAL A 70 4.61 7.54 5.17
CA VAL A 70 5.49 6.37 5.35
C VAL A 70 6.97 6.70 5.16
N GLY A 71 7.29 7.81 4.49
CA GLY A 71 8.66 8.19 4.14
C GLY A 71 9.36 7.11 3.32
N ASP A 72 10.65 6.89 3.55
CA ASP A 72 11.46 5.92 2.80
C ASP A 72 11.40 4.49 3.38
N LYS A 73 10.43 4.20 4.25
CA LYS A 73 10.38 2.91 4.97
C LYS A 73 9.94 1.74 4.10
N VAL A 74 9.02 1.99 3.17
CA VAL A 74 8.36 0.95 2.35
C VAL A 74 8.00 1.53 0.98
N ALA A 75 7.95 0.68 -0.03
CA ALA A 75 7.37 1.02 -1.32
C ALA A 75 5.84 1.16 -1.23
N LEU A 76 5.24 1.82 -2.21
CA LEU A 76 3.79 1.93 -2.35
C LEU A 76 3.34 1.30 -3.67
N GLN A 77 2.22 0.57 -3.64
CA GLN A 77 1.62 -0.10 -4.79
C GLN A 77 0.15 0.31 -4.93
N GLY A 78 -0.24 0.85 -6.09
CA GLY A 78 -1.62 1.27 -6.38
C GLY A 78 -1.67 2.57 -7.19
N ASN A 79 -2.78 3.29 -7.23
CA ASN A 79 -4.02 3.03 -6.50
C ASN A 79 -5.30 3.48 -7.24
N MET A 80 -5.23 3.58 -8.57
CA MET A 80 -6.34 4.03 -9.43
C MET A 80 -7.66 3.28 -9.17
N ASP A 81 -8.78 4.00 -9.14
CA ASP A 81 -10.13 3.40 -9.08
C ASP A 81 -10.36 2.57 -10.37
N PRO A 82 -10.69 1.28 -10.27
CA PRO A 82 -10.92 0.45 -11.46
C PRO A 82 -12.07 0.96 -12.34
N SER A 83 -13.02 1.71 -11.78
CA SER A 83 -14.12 2.36 -12.52
C SER A 83 -13.61 3.39 -13.54
N MET A 84 -12.38 3.89 -13.38
CA MET A 84 -11.72 4.75 -14.36
C MET A 84 -11.60 4.08 -15.73
N LEU A 85 -11.49 2.74 -15.78
CA LEU A 85 -11.38 1.98 -17.03
C LEU A 85 -12.66 2.01 -17.88
N TYR A 86 -13.77 2.54 -17.36
CA TYR A 86 -14.98 2.81 -18.15
C TYR A 86 -14.93 4.15 -18.91
N ALA A 87 -13.93 4.98 -18.65
CA ALA A 87 -13.77 6.27 -19.33
C ALA A 87 -13.16 6.10 -20.74
N GLN A 88 -13.14 7.21 -21.50
CA GLN A 88 -12.43 7.26 -22.76
C GLN A 88 -10.90 7.16 -22.55
N PRO A 89 -10.13 6.60 -23.50
CA PRO A 89 -8.68 6.40 -23.35
C PRO A 89 -7.92 7.64 -22.89
N ALA A 90 -8.23 8.82 -23.44
CA ALA A 90 -7.60 10.08 -23.05
C ALA A 90 -7.79 10.43 -21.56
N ARG A 91 -8.95 10.08 -20.97
CA ARG A 91 -9.19 10.30 -19.55
C ARG A 91 -8.44 9.30 -18.66
N ILE A 92 -8.25 8.07 -19.14
CA ILE A 92 -7.44 7.06 -18.45
C ILE A 92 -5.97 7.51 -18.40
N GLU A 93 -5.43 8.00 -19.52
CA GLU A 93 -4.07 8.55 -19.57
C GLU A 93 -3.87 9.74 -18.63
N GLU A 94 -4.86 10.63 -18.54
CA GLU A 94 -4.85 11.76 -17.61
C GLU A 94 -4.83 11.31 -16.15
N GLU A 95 -5.64 10.30 -15.79
CA GLU A 95 -5.67 9.75 -14.43
C GLU A 95 -4.33 9.11 -14.06
N VAL A 96 -3.75 8.31 -14.97
CA VAL A 96 -2.43 7.71 -14.78
C VAL A 96 -1.37 8.80 -14.56
N SER A 97 -1.38 9.84 -15.40
CA SER A 97 -0.46 10.98 -15.24
C SER A 97 -0.64 11.69 -13.91
N THR A 98 -1.89 11.84 -13.44
CA THR A 98 -2.21 12.47 -12.16
C THR A 98 -1.64 11.67 -10.99
N ILE A 99 -1.86 10.35 -10.97
CA ILE A 99 -1.36 9.45 -9.92
C ILE A 99 0.17 9.42 -9.90
N LEU A 100 0.82 9.31 -11.06
CA LEU A 100 2.28 9.33 -11.15
C LEU A 100 2.86 10.66 -10.66
N SER A 101 2.22 11.78 -11.01
CA SER A 101 2.63 13.12 -10.56
C SER A 101 2.46 13.28 -9.05
N ALA A 102 1.36 12.76 -8.48
CA ALA A 102 1.10 12.78 -7.04
C ALA A 102 2.10 11.90 -6.26
N PHE A 103 2.47 10.74 -6.80
CA PHE A 103 3.53 9.93 -6.20
C PHE A 103 4.87 10.67 -6.25
N GLY A 104 5.18 11.31 -7.38
CA GLY A 104 6.42 12.07 -7.59
C GLY A 104 7.58 11.19 -8.09
N PRO A 105 8.82 11.69 -8.05
CA PRO A 105 9.99 10.97 -8.60
C PRO A 105 10.29 9.71 -7.77
N GLY A 106 10.51 8.57 -8.44
CA GLY A 106 10.89 7.29 -7.83
C GLY A 106 12.39 7.06 -7.79
#